data_AF-A0A929CG42-F1
#
_entry.id   AF-A0A929CG42-F1
#
_cell.length_a   1.000
_cell.length_b   1.000
_cell.length_c   1.000
_cell.angle_alpha   90.00
_cell.angle_beta   90.00
_cell.angle_gamma   90.00
#
_symmetry.space_group_name_H-M   'P 1'
#
loop_
_entity.id
_entity.type
_entity.pdbx_description
1 polymer ?
#
loop_
_entity_poly.entity_id
_entity_poly.type
_entity_poly.pdbx_seq_one_letter_code
_entity_poly.pdbx_strand_id
1 'polypeptide(L)'
;MKSTERRKELLVWLEEEGTLSLSEMVKRFGVSKMTIHRDLDLLEQRQVLKRIHGGAARIEKLVRDRDGRYEARLEQGSCLICYRPPSKQLLYTLTMKNGEQKVACCPHCGISAHLMFGDQIAMALTADFLTGKLHSAQNSYFVMGGVAAPCCSPSMLSFEDEEMARRFQTGFGGKIGRLNDAISYLQEDMTLSAGEGCCR
;
A
#
# COMPACT_ATOMS: atom_id res chain seq x y z
N MET A 1 17.37 -4.64 -32.20
CA MET A 1 17.13 -5.52 -31.04
C MET A 1 15.73 -6.11 -31.10
N LYS A 2 15.59 -7.42 -30.84
CA LYS A 2 14.27 -8.10 -30.82
C LYS A 2 13.50 -7.75 -29.55
N SER A 3 12.16 -7.76 -29.60
CA SER A 3 11.31 -7.37 -28.46
C SER A 3 11.47 -8.30 -27.24
N THR A 4 11.70 -9.60 -27.45
CA THR A 4 11.97 -10.57 -26.37
C THR A 4 13.29 -10.32 -25.65
N GLU A 5 14.33 -10.00 -26.40
CA GLU A 5 15.67 -9.67 -25.92
C GLU A 5 15.66 -8.38 -25.11
N ARG A 6 15.03 -7.33 -25.64
CA ARG A 6 14.80 -6.05 -24.94
C ARG A 6 14.13 -6.24 -23.58
N ARG A 7 13.06 -7.05 -23.54
CA ARG A 7 12.34 -7.32 -22.29
C ARG A 7 13.19 -8.03 -21.25
N LYS A 8 14.06 -8.96 -21.67
CA LYS A 8 15.00 -9.64 -20.76
C LYS A 8 16.04 -8.65 -20.22
N GLU A 9 16.65 -7.85 -21.08
CA GLU A 9 17.62 -6.82 -20.66
C GLU A 9 16.98 -5.77 -19.75
N LEU A 10 15.74 -5.37 -20.02
CA LEU A 10 14.98 -4.46 -19.18
C LEU A 10 14.80 -5.04 -17.77
N LEU A 11 14.45 -6.32 -17.64
CA LEU A 11 14.33 -6.97 -16.33
C LEU A 11 15.67 -7.06 -15.60
N VAL A 12 16.75 -7.44 -16.28
CA VAL A 12 18.09 -7.49 -15.66
C VAL A 12 18.51 -6.12 -15.16
N TRP A 13 18.32 -5.09 -15.98
CA TRP A 13 18.65 -3.72 -15.60
C TRP A 13 17.76 -3.20 -14.47
N LEU A 14 16.48 -3.58 -14.46
CA LEU A 14 15.55 -3.26 -13.38
C LEU A 14 15.89 -3.98 -12.07
N GLU A 15 16.45 -5.19 -12.14
CA GLU A 15 16.95 -5.92 -10.98
C GLU A 15 18.16 -5.22 -10.34
N GLU A 16 19.01 -4.57 -11.15
CA GLU A 16 20.18 -3.82 -10.71
C GLU A 16 19.82 -2.44 -10.14
N GLU A 17 18.95 -1.67 -10.83
CA GLU A 17 18.64 -0.27 -10.46
C GLU A 17 17.41 -0.12 -9.56
N GLY A 18 16.58 -1.16 -9.44
CA GLY A 18 15.34 -1.15 -8.67
C GLY A 18 14.18 -0.36 -9.33
N THR A 19 14.46 0.81 -9.90
CA THR A 19 13.48 1.62 -10.66
C THR A 19 14.10 2.18 -11.93
N LEU A 20 13.31 2.27 -13.00
CA LEU A 20 13.73 2.80 -14.29
C LEU A 20 12.69 3.77 -14.83
N SER A 21 13.13 4.92 -15.32
CA SER A 21 12.25 5.88 -16.02
C SER A 21 12.07 5.52 -17.50
N LEU A 22 10.95 5.97 -18.06
CA LEU A 22 10.62 5.82 -19.47
C LEU A 22 11.68 6.49 -20.37
N SER A 23 12.22 7.64 -19.95
CA SER A 23 13.28 8.36 -20.65
C SER A 23 14.58 7.56 -20.72
N GLU A 24 14.98 6.92 -19.62
CA GLU A 24 16.19 6.10 -19.57
C GLU A 24 16.05 4.86 -20.45
N MET A 25 14.89 4.19 -20.39
CA MET A 25 14.60 3.04 -21.24
C MET A 25 14.59 3.39 -22.74
N VAL A 26 13.99 4.52 -23.11
CA VAL A 26 14.01 5.02 -24.50
C VAL A 26 15.44 5.30 -24.96
N LYS A 27 16.25 5.97 -24.13
CA LYS A 27 17.63 6.33 -24.46
C LYS A 27 18.53 5.09 -24.57
N ARG A 28 18.41 4.15 -23.63
CA ARG A 28 19.25 2.93 -23.58
C ARG A 28 18.95 2.00 -24.74
N PHE A 29 17.67 1.76 -25.03
CA PHE A 29 17.27 0.80 -26.05
C PHE A 29 17.10 1.40 -27.45
N GLY A 30 17.13 2.73 -27.58
CA GLY A 30 16.99 3.43 -28.86
C GLY A 30 15.64 3.22 -29.53
N VAL A 31 14.56 3.07 -28.74
CA VAL A 31 13.20 2.79 -29.24
C VAL A 31 12.21 3.89 -28.84
N SER A 32 11.07 3.96 -29.51
CA SER A 32 10.01 4.93 -29.19
C SER A 32 9.42 4.72 -27.79
N LYS A 33 8.87 5.77 -27.20
CA LYS A 33 8.09 5.70 -25.94
C LYS A 33 7.00 4.63 -26.03
N MET A 34 6.22 4.60 -27.12
CA MET A 34 5.12 3.64 -27.32
C MET A 34 5.62 2.19 -27.28
N THR A 35 6.83 1.93 -27.79
CA THR A 35 7.46 0.60 -27.73
C THR A 35 7.74 0.18 -26.30
N ILE A 36 8.34 1.06 -25.49
CA ILE A 36 8.58 0.78 -24.06
C ILE A 36 7.25 0.61 -23.31
N HIS A 37 6.23 1.42 -23.59
CA HIS A 37 4.90 1.23 -23.00
C HIS A 37 4.37 -0.19 -23.23
N ARG A 38 4.39 -0.68 -24.49
CA ARG A 38 3.94 -2.05 -24.81
C ARG A 38 4.77 -3.13 -24.11
N ASP A 39 6.09 -2.94 -24.00
CA ASP A 39 6.93 -3.91 -23.30
C ASP A 39 6.65 -3.93 -21.80
N LEU A 40 6.46 -2.76 -21.18
CA LEU A 40 6.08 -2.64 -19.77
C LEU A 40 4.70 -3.24 -19.51
N ASP A 41 3.72 -2.99 -20.39
CA ASP A 41 2.37 -3.58 -20.27
C ASP A 41 2.43 -5.11 -20.30
N LEU A 42 3.23 -5.68 -21.21
CA LEU A 42 3.41 -7.14 -21.31
C LEU A 42 4.14 -7.73 -20.10
N LEU A 43 5.10 -7.00 -19.52
CA LEU A 43 5.86 -7.46 -18.35
C LEU A 43 5.05 -7.31 -17.06
N GLU A 44 4.23 -6.27 -16.95
CA GLU A 44 3.28 -6.07 -15.86
C GLU A 44 2.16 -7.12 -15.89
N GLN A 45 1.61 -7.43 -17.09
CA GLN A 45 0.67 -8.55 -17.27
C GLN A 45 1.23 -9.90 -16.81
N ARG A 46 2.56 -10.05 -16.82
CA ARG A 46 3.28 -11.25 -16.36
C ARG A 46 3.72 -11.17 -14.89
N GLN A 47 3.41 -10.08 -14.20
CA GLN A 47 3.77 -9.84 -12.79
C GLN A 47 5.28 -9.97 -12.48
N VAL A 48 6.14 -9.63 -13.44
CA VAL A 48 7.61 -9.66 -13.26
C VAL A 48 8.21 -8.28 -12.99
N LEU A 49 7.40 -7.23 -13.11
CA LEU A 49 7.69 -5.86 -12.70
C LEU A 49 6.39 -5.15 -12.39
N LYS A 50 6.48 -3.90 -11.92
CA LYS A 50 5.34 -3.03 -11.70
C LYS A 50 5.50 -1.70 -12.44
N ARG A 51 4.44 -1.16 -13.05
CA ARG A 51 4.49 0.20 -13.60
C ARG A 51 4.34 1.26 -12.51
N ILE A 52 5.08 2.35 -12.69
CA ILE A 52 5.01 3.55 -11.84
C ILE A 52 4.83 4.78 -12.73
N HIS A 53 4.48 5.92 -12.14
CA HIS A 53 4.30 7.14 -12.91
C HIS A 53 5.62 7.51 -13.61
N GLY A 54 5.62 7.41 -14.94
CA GLY A 54 6.80 7.70 -15.76
C GLY A 54 7.84 6.57 -15.87
N GLY A 55 7.54 5.32 -15.46
CA GLY A 55 8.56 4.26 -15.48
C GLY A 55 8.09 2.85 -15.06
N ALA A 56 9.03 2.06 -14.55
CA ALA A 56 8.83 0.72 -14.00
C ALA A 56 9.68 0.49 -12.74
N ALA A 57 9.21 -0.39 -11.85
CA ALA A 57 9.85 -0.75 -10.59
C ALA A 57 9.93 -2.27 -10.44
N ARG A 58 11.00 -2.74 -9.79
CA ARG A 58 11.22 -4.13 -9.40
C ARG A 58 10.21 -4.55 -8.33
N ILE A 59 9.92 -5.85 -8.26
CA ILE A 59 9.10 -6.44 -7.21
C ILE A 59 10.04 -6.99 -6.13
N GLU A 60 10.10 -6.35 -4.95
CA GLU A 60 11.01 -6.75 -3.86
C GLU A 60 10.45 -7.87 -2.96
N LYS A 61 11.36 -8.69 -2.43
CA LYS A 61 11.14 -9.69 -1.36
C LYS A 61 11.80 -9.19 -0.07
N LEU A 62 11.13 -9.39 1.06
CA LEU A 62 11.55 -8.91 2.39
C LEU A 62 12.86 -9.55 2.90
N VAL A 63 13.70 -8.77 3.58
CA VAL A 63 14.90 -9.25 4.28
C VAL A 63 14.97 -8.67 5.70
N ARG A 64 15.42 -9.49 6.65
CA ARG A 64 15.55 -9.22 8.09
C ARG A 64 16.99 -8.78 8.40
N ASP A 65 17.17 -7.76 9.24
CA ASP A 65 18.50 -7.27 9.64
C ASP A 65 19.13 -8.11 10.78
N ARG A 66 20.42 -7.88 11.04
CA ARG A 66 21.23 -8.68 11.99
C ARG A 66 21.05 -8.28 13.46
N ASP A 67 20.53 -7.08 13.74
CA ASP A 67 20.37 -6.55 15.10
C ASP A 67 18.94 -6.67 15.65
N GLY A 68 18.03 -7.32 14.90
CA GLY A 68 16.66 -7.59 15.36
C GLY A 68 15.80 -6.34 15.50
N ARG A 69 16.18 -5.24 14.83
CA ARG A 69 15.42 -4.00 14.81
C ARG A 69 14.60 -3.96 13.52
N TYR A 70 13.29 -3.84 13.67
CA TYR A 70 12.43 -3.49 12.54
C TYR A 70 12.60 -2.01 12.22
N GLU A 71 13.71 -1.64 11.59
CA GLU A 71 13.86 -0.31 11.01
C GLU A 71 13.09 -0.27 9.69
N ALA A 72 12.02 0.52 9.67
CA ALA A 72 11.25 0.82 8.48
C ALA A 72 12.09 1.66 7.52
N ARG A 73 12.97 1.02 6.74
CA ARG A 73 13.53 1.64 5.54
C ARG A 73 12.40 1.67 4.50
N LEU A 74 11.51 2.66 4.62
CA LEU A 74 10.43 2.94 3.68
C LEU A 74 11.02 3.51 2.39
N GLU A 75 11.76 2.70 1.65
CA GLU A 75 12.04 2.94 0.23
C GLU A 75 10.91 2.26 -0.58
N GLN A 76 9.70 2.80 -0.39
CA GLN A 76 8.51 2.66 -1.24
C GLN A 76 8.13 1.25 -1.75
N GLY A 77 7.92 0.30 -0.85
CA GLY A 77 7.02 -0.83 -1.11
C GLY A 77 5.59 -0.35 -1.37
N SER A 78 4.86 -0.99 -2.28
CA SER A 78 3.48 -0.59 -2.59
C SER A 78 2.45 -1.32 -1.75
N CYS A 79 1.31 -0.67 -1.51
CA CYS A 79 0.19 -1.28 -0.81
C CYS A 79 -0.18 -2.65 -1.39
N LEU A 80 -0.31 -3.67 -0.54
CA LEU A 80 -0.71 -5.01 -0.95
C LEU A 80 -2.15 -5.10 -1.51
N ILE A 81 -2.98 -4.08 -1.24
CA ILE A 81 -4.40 -4.05 -1.62
C ILE A 81 -4.62 -3.26 -2.90
N CYS A 82 -4.14 -2.00 -2.93
CA CYS A 82 -4.41 -1.08 -4.03
C CYS A 82 -3.16 -0.63 -4.79
N TYR A 83 -1.98 -1.16 -4.44
CA TYR A 83 -0.71 -0.86 -5.09
C TYR A 83 -0.27 0.61 -5.05
N ARG A 84 -0.94 1.49 -4.30
CA ARG A 84 -0.47 2.87 -4.10
C ARG A 84 0.71 2.91 -3.11
N PRO A 85 1.63 3.87 -3.27
CA PRO A 85 2.72 4.05 -2.31
C PRO A 85 2.15 4.52 -0.96
N PRO A 86 2.63 3.99 0.17
CA PRO A 86 2.23 4.45 1.50
C PRO A 86 2.76 5.85 1.77
N SER A 87 1.95 6.67 2.43
CA SER A 87 2.42 7.90 3.06
C SER A 87 2.76 7.64 4.53
N LYS A 88 3.65 8.44 5.11
CA LYS A 88 4.05 8.27 6.52
C LYS A 88 2.88 8.33 7.51
N GLN A 89 1.89 9.19 7.25
CA GLN A 89 0.75 9.43 8.14
C GLN A 89 -0.35 8.37 8.05
N LEU A 90 -0.35 7.58 6.96
CA LEU A 90 -1.37 6.56 6.72
C LEU A 90 -0.78 5.15 6.72
N LEU A 91 0.55 5.02 6.81
CA LEU A 91 1.22 3.72 6.72
C LEU A 91 0.59 2.70 7.67
N TYR A 92 0.30 1.53 7.11
CA TYR A 92 -0.20 0.39 7.85
C TYR A 92 0.65 -0.82 7.51
N THR A 93 1.15 -1.54 8.50
CA THR A 93 2.00 -2.72 8.29
C THR A 93 1.40 -3.93 9.01
N LEU A 94 1.57 -5.11 8.41
CA LEU A 94 1.10 -6.38 8.95
C LEU A 94 2.28 -7.35 8.99
N THR A 95 2.52 -7.95 10.14
CA THR A 95 3.46 -9.07 10.24
C THR A 95 2.64 -10.35 10.30
N MET A 96 2.87 -11.24 9.36
CA MET A 96 2.23 -12.54 9.23
C MET A 96 2.87 -13.56 10.19
N LYS A 97 2.15 -14.62 10.54
CA LYS A 97 2.65 -15.72 11.41
C LYS A 97 3.87 -16.45 10.84
N ASN A 98 4.04 -16.46 9.52
CA ASN A 98 5.21 -17.00 8.83
C ASN A 98 6.43 -16.05 8.86
N GLY A 99 6.31 -14.88 9.49
CA GLY A 99 7.35 -13.84 9.55
C GLY A 99 7.38 -12.89 8.35
N GLU A 100 6.55 -13.10 7.33
CA GLU A 100 6.38 -12.18 6.21
C GLU A 100 5.79 -10.85 6.69
N GLN A 101 6.22 -9.73 6.11
CA GLN A 101 5.70 -8.40 6.38
C GLN A 101 4.99 -7.86 5.14
N LYS A 102 3.78 -7.35 5.35
CA LYS A 102 2.98 -6.73 4.30
C LYS A 102 2.74 -5.27 4.65
N VAL A 103 2.66 -4.45 3.61
CA VAL A 103 2.48 -3.00 3.76
C VAL A 103 1.19 -2.59 3.04
N ALA A 104 0.38 -1.78 3.70
CA ALA A 104 -0.78 -1.09 3.16
C ALA A 104 -0.53 0.43 3.17
N CYS A 105 -1.10 1.14 2.18
CA CYS A 105 -0.90 2.57 2.03
C CYS A 105 -1.72 3.41 3.01
N CYS A 106 -2.81 2.86 3.54
CA CYS A 106 -3.68 3.52 4.50
C CYS A 106 -4.42 2.55 5.41
N PRO A 107 -5.01 3.01 6.53
CA PRO A 107 -5.76 2.17 7.45
C PRO A 107 -6.88 1.39 6.76
N HIS A 108 -7.60 1.99 5.81
CA HIS A 108 -8.60 1.28 5.00
C HIS A 108 -8.06 -0.02 4.36
N CYS A 109 -6.90 0.05 3.70
CA CYS A 109 -6.26 -1.12 3.11
C CYS A 109 -5.70 -2.08 4.17
N GLY A 110 -5.26 -1.56 5.32
CA GLY A 110 -4.88 -2.36 6.47
C GLY A 110 -6.04 -3.20 7.01
N ILE A 111 -7.21 -2.60 7.17
CA ILE A 111 -8.46 -3.27 7.55
C ILE A 111 -8.91 -4.26 6.49
N SER A 112 -8.81 -3.91 5.20
CA SER A 112 -9.06 -4.85 4.10
C SER A 112 -8.15 -6.08 4.20
N ALA A 113 -6.88 -5.90 4.58
CA ALA A 113 -5.96 -7.01 4.77
C ALA A 113 -6.38 -7.90 5.96
N HIS A 114 -6.92 -7.35 7.04
CA HIS A 114 -7.50 -8.16 8.14
C HIS A 114 -8.65 -9.04 7.65
N LEU A 115 -9.51 -8.53 6.78
CA LEU A 115 -10.58 -9.33 6.16
C LEU A 115 -10.04 -10.44 5.27
N MET A 116 -8.96 -10.19 4.54
CA MET A 116 -8.37 -11.16 3.61
C MET A 116 -7.53 -12.24 4.30
N PHE A 117 -6.75 -11.86 5.32
CA PHE A 117 -5.75 -12.74 5.91
C PHE A 117 -6.11 -13.22 7.32
N GLY A 118 -6.98 -12.50 8.03
CA GLY A 118 -7.49 -12.86 9.35
C GLY A 118 -6.40 -13.41 10.27
N ASP A 119 -6.59 -14.66 10.68
CA ASP A 119 -5.77 -15.40 11.64
C ASP A 119 -4.31 -15.60 11.19
N GLN A 120 -3.99 -15.35 9.93
CA GLN A 120 -2.61 -15.41 9.43
C GLN A 120 -1.78 -14.22 9.88
N ILE A 121 -2.42 -13.13 10.34
CA ILE A 121 -1.76 -11.94 10.86
C ILE A 121 -1.34 -12.18 12.30
N ALA A 122 -0.05 -12.04 12.58
CA ALA A 122 0.51 -12.12 13.93
C ALA A 122 0.41 -10.78 14.68
N MET A 123 0.74 -9.68 14.00
CA MET A 123 0.56 -8.33 14.53
C MET A 123 0.35 -7.31 13.41
N ALA A 124 -0.12 -6.12 13.78
CA ALA A 124 -0.31 -5.02 12.85
C ALA A 124 0.07 -3.69 13.51
N LEU A 125 0.71 -2.82 12.75
CA LEU A 125 1.04 -1.46 13.15
C LEU A 125 0.34 -0.47 12.22
N THR A 126 -0.04 0.66 12.77
CA THR A 126 -0.63 1.77 12.01
C THR A 126 0.02 3.08 12.41
N ALA A 127 0.10 4.01 11.48
CA ALA A 127 0.59 5.35 11.74
C ALA A 127 -0.48 6.18 12.44
N ASP A 128 -0.10 6.92 13.47
CA ASP A 128 -0.95 7.98 14.01
C ASP A 128 -1.09 9.09 12.96
N PHE A 129 -2.32 9.47 12.67
CA PHE A 129 -2.62 10.37 11.55
C PHE A 129 -1.95 11.75 11.70
N LEU A 130 -1.83 12.23 12.94
CA LEU A 130 -1.27 13.55 13.23
C LEU A 130 0.26 13.53 13.25
N THR A 131 0.85 12.53 13.91
CA THR A 131 2.29 12.48 14.19
C THR A 131 3.08 11.60 13.23
N GLY A 132 2.42 10.68 12.53
CA GLY A 132 3.05 9.65 11.70
C GLY A 132 3.76 8.54 12.49
N LYS A 133 3.64 8.52 13.82
CA LYS A 133 4.27 7.52 14.68
C LYS A 133 3.55 6.16 14.53
N LEU A 134 4.32 5.12 14.26
CA LEU A 134 3.81 3.75 14.24
C LEU A 134 3.47 3.26 15.64
N HIS A 135 2.28 2.70 15.80
CA HIS A 135 1.79 2.13 17.05
C HIS A 135 0.88 0.91 16.74
N SER A 136 0.55 0.13 17.78
CA SER A 136 -0.23 -1.11 17.63
C SER A 136 -1.64 -0.82 17.12
N ALA A 137 -1.99 -1.38 15.96
CA ALA A 137 -3.31 -1.21 15.37
C ALA A 137 -4.43 -1.86 16.20
N GLN A 138 -4.11 -2.93 16.94
CA GLN A 138 -5.06 -3.59 17.85
C GLN A 138 -5.51 -2.67 18.98
N ASN A 139 -4.63 -1.76 19.41
CA ASN A 139 -4.86 -0.85 20.53
C ASN A 139 -5.15 0.60 20.09
N SER A 140 -5.32 0.84 18.79
CA SER A 140 -5.62 2.16 18.21
C SER A 140 -7.11 2.50 18.24
N TYR A 141 -7.41 3.76 17.91
CA TYR A 141 -8.75 4.26 17.59
C TYR A 141 -8.81 4.63 16.11
N PHE A 142 -9.93 4.29 15.46
CA PHE A 142 -10.17 4.54 14.05
C PHE A 142 -11.35 5.49 13.88
N VAL A 143 -11.15 6.57 13.12
CA VAL A 143 -12.25 7.43 12.63
C VAL A 143 -12.60 6.97 11.21
N MET A 144 -13.83 6.52 11.01
CA MET A 144 -14.34 5.90 9.79
C MET A 144 -15.42 6.76 9.14
N GLY A 145 -15.35 6.95 7.82
CA GLY A 145 -16.38 7.67 7.06
C GLY A 145 -16.46 9.17 7.39
N GLY A 146 -15.37 9.77 7.86
CA GLY A 146 -15.24 11.22 7.99
C GLY A 146 -15.05 11.90 6.63
N VAL A 147 -15.30 13.21 6.56
CA VAL A 147 -15.16 14.00 5.31
C VAL A 147 -13.70 14.08 4.86
N ALA A 148 -12.76 13.88 5.77
CA ALA A 148 -11.34 13.77 5.46
C ALA A 148 -11.01 12.42 4.82
N ALA A 149 -10.87 12.40 3.49
CA ALA A 149 -10.57 11.20 2.70
C ALA A 149 -9.22 11.32 1.96
N PRO A 150 -8.08 11.12 2.63
CA PRO A 150 -6.77 11.30 1.99
C PRO A 150 -6.35 10.12 1.09
N CYS A 151 -7.03 8.96 1.13
CA CYS A 151 -6.66 7.79 0.31
C CYS A 151 -7.84 7.03 -0.36
N CYS A 152 -8.90 6.70 0.40
CA CYS A 152 -9.93 5.73 0.01
C CYS A 152 -11.30 6.20 0.52
N SER A 153 -12.36 5.71 -0.13
CA SER A 153 -13.73 5.78 0.37
C SER A 153 -14.17 4.35 0.72
N PRO A 154 -14.69 4.09 1.93
CA PRO A 154 -14.81 5.04 3.04
C PRO A 154 -13.44 5.42 3.63
N SER A 155 -13.33 6.65 4.13
CA SER A 155 -12.10 7.11 4.77
C SER A 155 -11.87 6.38 6.10
N MET A 156 -10.61 6.09 6.42
CA MET A 156 -10.21 5.57 7.73
C MET A 156 -8.90 6.17 8.16
N LEU A 157 -8.90 6.77 9.35
CA LEU A 157 -7.74 7.40 9.98
C LEU A 157 -7.50 6.79 11.35
N SER A 158 -6.25 6.50 11.69
CA SER A 158 -5.85 5.90 12.96
C SER A 158 -5.22 6.92 13.91
N PHE A 159 -5.54 6.77 15.19
CA PHE A 159 -5.03 7.61 16.28
C PHE A 159 -4.57 6.71 17.43
N GLU A 160 -3.44 7.06 18.04
CA GLU A 160 -2.95 6.39 19.25
C GLU A 160 -3.83 6.75 20.46
N ASP A 161 -4.34 7.99 20.50
CA ASP A 161 -5.12 8.55 21.60
C ASP A 161 -6.60 8.75 21.25
N GLU A 162 -7.49 8.38 22.18
CA GLU A 162 -8.95 8.46 22.01
C GLU A 162 -9.46 9.90 21.99
N GLU A 163 -8.92 10.76 22.86
CA GLU A 163 -9.31 12.16 22.96
C GLU A 163 -9.00 12.89 21.65
N MET A 164 -7.82 12.61 21.06
CA MET A 164 -7.43 13.12 19.74
C MET A 164 -8.39 12.64 18.65
N ALA A 165 -8.75 11.35 18.66
CA ALA A 165 -9.72 10.81 17.70
C ALA A 165 -11.09 11.49 17.82
N ARG A 166 -11.59 11.69 19.05
CA ARG A 166 -12.89 12.35 19.33
C ARG A 166 -12.89 13.81 18.90
N ARG A 167 -11.79 14.54 19.17
CA ARG A 167 -11.62 15.92 18.69
C ARG A 167 -11.65 15.98 17.17
N PHE A 168 -10.96 15.06 16.49
CA PHE A 168 -10.98 14.98 15.04
C PHE A 168 -12.39 14.68 14.50
N GLN A 169 -13.08 13.69 15.05
CA GLN A 169 -14.46 13.36 14.67
C GLN A 169 -15.41 14.55 14.86
N THR A 170 -15.26 15.33 15.93
CA THR A 170 -16.09 16.51 16.18
C THR A 170 -15.95 17.55 15.07
N GLY A 171 -14.75 17.71 14.51
CA GLY A 171 -14.49 18.65 13.42
C GLY A 171 -14.77 18.11 12.01
N PHE A 172 -14.60 16.80 11.78
CA PHE A 172 -14.58 16.20 10.44
C PHE A 172 -15.62 15.08 10.24
N GLY A 173 -16.48 14.83 11.22
CA GLY A 173 -17.50 13.78 11.18
C GLY A 173 -16.94 12.35 11.23
N GLY A 174 -17.79 11.38 10.90
CA GLY A 174 -17.46 9.95 10.89
C GLY A 174 -17.85 9.22 12.18
N LYS A 175 -17.57 7.92 12.22
CA LYS A 175 -17.76 7.04 13.39
C LYS A 175 -16.40 6.72 14.01
N ILE A 176 -16.33 6.66 15.35
CA ILE A 176 -15.13 6.19 16.06
C ILE A 176 -15.35 4.76 16.50
N GLY A 177 -14.30 3.94 16.36
CA GLY A 177 -14.27 2.58 16.87
C GLY A 177 -12.85 2.04 17.01
N ARG A 178 -12.75 0.83 17.56
CA ARG A 178 -11.53 0.03 17.64
C ARG A 178 -11.32 -0.76 16.34
N LEU A 179 -10.26 -1.57 16.30
CA LEU A 179 -9.94 -2.42 15.15
C LEU A 179 -11.11 -3.29 14.69
N ASN A 180 -11.79 -3.97 15.63
CA ASN A 180 -12.92 -4.85 15.29
C ASN A 180 -14.10 -4.06 14.73
N ASP A 181 -14.38 -2.88 15.28
CA ASP A 181 -15.42 -1.99 14.76
C ASP A 181 -15.09 -1.53 13.34
N ALA A 182 -13.82 -1.25 13.04
CA ALA A 182 -13.35 -0.90 11.70
C ALA A 182 -13.47 -2.04 10.70
N ILE A 183 -13.17 -3.26 11.13
CA ILE A 183 -13.36 -4.49 10.34
C ILE A 183 -14.85 -4.66 10.01
N SER A 184 -15.74 -4.59 11.02
CA SER A 184 -17.19 -4.71 10.82
C SER A 184 -17.76 -3.60 9.94
N TYR A 185 -17.34 -2.35 10.17
CA TYR A 185 -17.74 -1.20 9.35
C TYR A 185 -17.40 -1.41 7.87
N LEU A 186 -16.20 -1.91 7.56
CA LEU A 186 -15.79 -2.15 6.18
C LEU A 186 -16.52 -3.34 5.55
N GLN A 187 -16.82 -4.39 6.33
CA GLN A 187 -17.63 -5.51 5.85
C GLN A 187 -19.04 -5.05 5.46
N GLU A 188 -19.67 -4.23 6.30
CA GLU A 188 -20.98 -3.63 6.02
C GLU A 188 -20.93 -2.76 4.75
N ASP A 189 -19.92 -1.90 4.63
CA ASP A 189 -19.75 -1.03 3.46
C ASP A 189 -19.54 -1.82 2.14
N MET A 190 -18.71 -2.88 2.17
CA MET A 190 -18.48 -3.75 1.02
C MET A 190 -19.73 -4.55 0.61
N THR A 191 -20.56 -4.96 1.58
CA THR A 191 -21.81 -5.68 1.29
C THR A 191 -22.90 -4.75 0.73
N LEU A 192 -22.92 -3.49 1.16
CA LEU A 192 -23.82 -2.45 0.63
C LEU A 192 -23.37 -1.96 -0.77
N SER A 193 -22.06 -1.97 -1.06
CA SER A 193 -21.48 -1.46 -2.31
C SER A 193 -21.34 -2.50 -3.43
N ALA A 194 -21.83 -3.73 -3.25
CA ALA A 194 -21.73 -4.81 -4.25
C ALA A 194 -22.43 -4.52 -5.61
N GLY A 195 -23.11 -3.37 -5.74
CA GLY A 195 -23.75 -2.90 -6.97
C GLY A 195 -23.06 -1.74 -7.70
N GLU A 196 -22.05 -1.07 -7.12
CA GLU A 196 -21.41 0.09 -7.74
C GLU A 196 -19.89 -0.06 -7.71
N GLY A 197 -19.30 -0.17 -8.90
CA GLY A 197 -17.87 -0.40 -9.09
C GLY A 197 -17.00 0.61 -8.35
N CYS A 198 -15.90 0.12 -7.78
CA CYS A 198 -14.98 0.80 -6.85
C CYS A 198 -14.16 1.97 -7.44
N CYS A 199 -14.62 2.60 -8.53
CA CYS A 199 -13.98 3.76 -9.14
C CYS A 199 -15.04 4.74 -9.67
N ARG A 200 -15.36 5.77 -8.90
CA ARG A 200 -15.79 7.08 -9.43
C ARG A 200 -14.92 8.17 -8.83
#